data_AF-A0A382M3E7-F1
#
_entry.id   AF-A0A382M3E7-F1
#
_cell.length_a   1.000
_cell.length_b   1.000
_cell.length_c   1.000
_cell.angle_alpha   90.00
_cell.angle_beta   90.00
_cell.angle_gamma   90.00
#
_symmetry.space_group_name_H-M   'P 1'
#
loop_
_entity.id
_entity.type
_entity.pdbx_description
1 polymer ?
#
loop_
_entity_poly.entity_id
_entity_poly.type
_entity_poly.pdbx_seq_one_letter_code
_entity_poly.pdbx_strand_id
1 'polypeptide(L)'
;MNLQELEIQFSNFLQADLDLDLTRGKPCSEQLDLSNGLDGILKENYTLEDGGDARNYGGLSGIPEARRLGAEILNLEPAQVMAAGNSSLTLMFHY
;
A
#
# COMPACT_ATOMS: atom_id res chain seq x y z
N MET A 1 -37.36 16.66 -0.23
CA MET A 1 -37.19 16.93 1.20
C MET A 1 -37.39 18.41 1.44
N ASN A 2 -38.27 18.79 2.35
CA ASN A 2 -38.42 20.19 2.77
C ASN A 2 -37.53 20.50 4.00
N LEU A 3 -37.45 21.78 4.40
CA LEU A 3 -36.61 22.21 5.53
C LEU A 3 -36.97 21.49 6.83
N GLN A 4 -38.26 21.32 7.10
CA GLN A 4 -38.77 20.68 8.32
C GLN A 4 -38.34 19.21 8.40
N GLU A 5 -38.37 18.50 7.27
CA GLU A 5 -37.91 17.11 7.18
C GLU A 5 -36.39 16.99 7.44
N LEU A 6 -35.59 17.94 6.95
CA LEU A 6 -34.14 17.98 7.19
C LEU A 6 -33.80 18.27 8.65
N GLU A 7 -34.51 19.18 9.30
CA GLU A 7 -34.33 19.51 10.72
C GLU A 7 -34.63 18.30 11.62
N ILE A 8 -35.69 17.56 11.31
CA ILE A 8 -36.03 16.31 12.01
C ILE A 8 -34.92 15.27 11.83
N GLN A 9 -34.43 15.07 10.61
CA GLN A 9 -33.33 14.12 10.37
C GLN A 9 -32.05 14.51 11.11
N PHE A 10 -31.69 15.79 11.12
CA PHE A 10 -30.51 16.28 11.85
C PHE A 10 -30.66 16.09 13.36
N SER A 11 -31.82 16.41 13.93
CA SER A 11 -32.10 16.18 15.36
C SER A 11 -31.97 14.70 15.74
N ASN A 12 -32.45 13.80 14.88
CA ASN A 12 -32.30 12.35 15.08
C ASN A 12 -30.82 11.92 15.09
N PHE A 13 -29.96 12.51 14.23
CA PHE A 13 -28.52 12.24 14.24
C PHE A 13 -27.84 12.75 15.51
N LEU A 14 -28.23 13.92 16.01
CA LEU A 14 -27.70 14.44 17.28
C LEU A 14 -28.09 13.55 18.47
N GLN A 15 -29.34 13.06 18.50
CA GLN A 15 -29.82 12.17 19.56
C GLN A 15 -29.19 10.77 19.54
N ALA A 16 -28.65 10.36 18.39
CA ALA A 16 -28.01 9.05 18.23
C ALA A 16 -26.60 8.96 18.86
N ASP A 17 -26.02 10.09 19.29
CA ASP A 17 -24.73 10.18 20.00
C ASP A 17 -23.61 9.34 19.32
N LEU A 18 -23.49 9.53 18.00
CA LEU A 18 -22.60 8.72 17.16
C LEU A 18 -21.14 9.15 17.33
N ASP A 19 -20.27 8.18 17.64
CA ASP A 19 -18.81 8.34 17.63
C ASP A 19 -18.22 7.66 16.38
N LEU A 20 -18.21 8.39 15.26
CA LEU A 20 -17.76 7.90 13.97
C LEU A 20 -16.60 8.75 13.43
N ASP A 21 -15.59 8.08 12.87
CA ASP A 21 -14.40 8.72 12.30
C ASP A 21 -14.24 8.38 10.81
N LEU A 22 -14.48 9.38 9.96
CA LEU A 22 -14.34 9.36 8.50
C LEU A 22 -13.00 9.96 8.01
N THR A 23 -12.02 10.18 8.88
CA THR A 23 -10.77 10.89 8.54
C THR A 23 -9.62 9.97 8.09
N ARG A 24 -9.76 8.66 8.28
CA ARG A 24 -8.65 7.71 8.17
C ARG A 24 -8.45 7.22 6.73
N GLY A 25 -7.48 7.79 6.02
CA GLY A 25 -7.04 7.36 4.70
C GLY A 25 -6.13 6.12 4.70
N LYS A 26 -6.51 5.05 5.41
CA LYS A 26 -5.73 3.80 5.50
C LYS A 26 -6.63 2.57 5.23
N PRO A 27 -6.07 1.45 4.75
CA PRO A 27 -6.84 0.22 4.58
C PRO A 27 -7.50 -0.25 5.88
N CYS A 28 -8.65 -0.91 5.78
CA CYS A 28 -9.29 -1.57 6.92
C CYS A 28 -8.63 -2.93 7.21
N SER A 29 -8.95 -3.54 8.36
CA SER A 29 -8.35 -4.81 8.78
C SER A 29 -8.53 -5.93 7.76
N GLU A 30 -9.73 -6.04 7.18
CA GLU A 30 -10.07 -7.06 6.20
C GLU A 30 -9.25 -6.91 4.90
N GLN A 31 -8.90 -5.66 4.53
CA GLN A 31 -8.01 -5.42 3.38
C GLN A 31 -6.55 -5.79 3.71
N LEU A 32 -6.11 -5.58 4.95
CA LEU A 32 -4.79 -6.01 5.41
C LEU A 32 -4.69 -7.54 5.43
N ASP A 33 -5.77 -8.23 5.83
CA ASP A 33 -5.82 -9.69 5.92
C ASP A 33 -5.56 -10.39 4.58
N LEU A 34 -5.92 -9.75 3.45
CA LEU A 34 -5.62 -10.24 2.11
C LEU A 34 -4.11 -10.47 1.89
N SER A 35 -3.26 -9.78 2.63
CA SER A 35 -1.80 -9.83 2.52
C SER A 35 -1.12 -10.67 3.61
N ASN A 36 -1.86 -11.29 4.54
CA ASN A 36 -1.28 -12.09 5.64
C ASN A 36 -0.38 -13.23 5.13
N GLY A 37 -0.67 -13.77 3.94
CA GLY A 37 0.15 -14.80 3.31
C GLY A 37 1.56 -14.36 2.90
N LEU A 38 1.84 -13.04 2.89
CA LEU A 38 3.19 -12.52 2.64
C LEU A 38 4.12 -12.67 3.86
N ASP A 39 3.57 -12.79 5.08
CA ASP A 39 4.37 -13.00 6.27
C ASP A 39 5.04 -14.40 6.23
N GLY A 40 6.37 -14.42 6.26
CA GLY A 40 7.16 -15.64 6.12
C GLY A 40 7.13 -16.32 4.74
N ILE A 41 6.61 -15.66 3.69
CA ILE A 41 6.40 -16.29 2.37
C ILE A 41 7.67 -16.83 1.71
N LEU A 42 8.83 -16.24 2.04
CA LEU A 42 10.10 -16.62 1.42
C LEU A 42 10.51 -18.06 1.76
N LYS A 43 10.11 -18.61 2.91
CA LYS A 43 10.41 -20.01 3.31
C LYS A 43 11.87 -20.40 3.05
N GLU A 44 12.81 -19.57 3.50
CA GLU A 44 14.27 -19.73 3.32
C GLU A 44 14.78 -19.62 1.87
N ASN A 45 13.91 -19.31 0.89
CA ASN A 45 14.30 -19.04 -0.49
C ASN A 45 14.66 -17.55 -0.65
N TYR A 46 15.96 -17.26 -0.66
CA TYR A 46 16.51 -15.91 -0.83
C TYR A 46 17.17 -15.69 -2.20
N THR A 47 17.04 -16.67 -3.10
CA THR A 47 17.67 -16.61 -4.42
C THR A 47 16.81 -15.79 -5.37
N LEU A 48 17.42 -14.77 -5.99
CA LEU A 48 16.82 -13.96 -7.05
C LEU A 48 16.77 -14.74 -8.37
N GLU A 49 15.95 -14.30 -9.33
CA GLU A 49 15.84 -14.86 -10.70
C GLU A 49 17.19 -14.85 -11.43
N ASP A 50 18.08 -13.90 -11.11
CA ASP A 50 19.44 -13.81 -11.67
C ASP A 50 20.48 -14.68 -10.93
N GLY A 51 20.05 -15.42 -9.90
CA GLY A 51 20.90 -16.26 -9.06
C GLY A 51 21.58 -15.54 -7.90
N GLY A 52 21.35 -14.24 -7.71
CA GLY A 52 21.87 -13.47 -6.58
C GLY A 52 21.25 -13.87 -5.24
N ASP A 53 21.97 -13.65 -4.14
CA ASP A 53 21.46 -13.83 -2.77
C ASP A 53 20.91 -12.49 -2.24
N ALA A 54 19.58 -12.41 -2.05
CA ALA A 54 18.88 -11.21 -1.60
C ALA A 54 19.32 -10.70 -0.22
N ARG A 55 20.06 -11.50 0.56
CA ARG A 55 20.56 -11.14 1.89
C ARG A 55 21.87 -10.37 1.85
N ASN A 56 22.53 -10.31 0.69
CA ASN A 56 23.83 -9.67 0.53
C ASN A 56 23.72 -8.31 -0.19
N TYR A 57 24.78 -7.52 -0.14
CA TYR A 57 24.80 -6.20 -0.78
C TYR A 57 24.67 -6.29 -2.31
N GLY A 58 23.93 -5.35 -2.89
CA GLY A 58 23.80 -5.20 -4.34
C GLY A 58 22.54 -4.46 -4.76
N GLY A 59 22.46 -4.06 -6.03
CA GLY A 59 21.21 -3.63 -6.67
C GLY A 59 20.65 -2.29 -6.18
N LEU A 60 21.32 -1.17 -6.49
CA LEU A 60 20.87 0.18 -6.12
C LEU A 60 19.47 0.55 -6.62
N SER A 61 19.03 -0.03 -7.74
CA SER A 61 17.72 0.21 -8.34
C SER A 61 16.63 -0.75 -7.85
N GLY A 62 16.96 -1.69 -6.96
CA GLY A 62 16.10 -2.79 -6.52
C GLY A 62 16.26 -4.05 -7.36
N ILE A 63 15.68 -5.15 -6.86
CA ILE A 63 15.77 -6.49 -7.47
C ILE A 63 15.05 -6.53 -8.84
N PRO A 64 15.54 -7.31 -9.82
CA PRO A 64 15.00 -7.34 -11.17
C PRO A 64 13.50 -7.66 -11.25
N GLU A 65 13.03 -8.58 -10.41
CA GLU A 65 11.67 -9.11 -10.40
C GLU A 65 10.66 -8.06 -9.91
N ALA A 66 11.03 -7.30 -8.87
CA ALA A 66 10.21 -6.23 -8.35
C ALA A 66 10.08 -5.07 -9.35
N ARG A 67 11.18 -4.74 -10.04
CA ARG A 67 11.17 -3.72 -11.10
C ARG A 67 10.32 -4.15 -12.29
N ARG A 68 10.40 -5.43 -12.68
CA ARG A 68 9.57 -6.03 -13.74
C ARG A 68 8.08 -5.99 -13.38
N LEU A 69 7.72 -6.36 -12.15
CA LEU A 69 6.35 -6.28 -11.65
C LEU A 69 5.83 -4.83 -11.63
N GLY A 70 6.63 -3.89 -11.13
CA GLY A 70 6.27 -2.47 -11.12
C GLY A 70 6.10 -1.89 -12.53
N ALA A 71 6.94 -2.31 -13.47
CA ALA A 71 6.85 -1.92 -14.88
C ALA A 71 5.55 -2.42 -15.54
N GLU A 72 5.10 -3.63 -15.23
CA GLU A 72 3.81 -4.16 -15.68
C GLU A 72 2.64 -3.34 -15.12
N ILE A 73 2.65 -3.03 -13.81
CA ILE A 73 1.60 -2.25 -13.15
C ILE A 73 1.52 -0.81 -13.72
N LEU A 74 2.68 -0.20 -13.98
CA LEU A 74 2.78 1.19 -14.42
C LEU A 74 2.77 1.36 -15.94
N ASN A 75 2.80 0.26 -16.70
CA ASN A 75 2.95 0.24 -18.15
C ASN A 75 4.19 1.02 -18.63
N LEU A 76 5.36 0.64 -18.10
CA LEU A 76 6.68 1.22 -18.40
C LEU A 76 7.69 0.14 -18.75
N GLU A 77 8.90 0.53 -19.17
CA GLU A 77 10.02 -0.40 -19.28
C GLU A 77 10.66 -0.65 -17.89
N PRO A 78 11.12 -1.88 -17.57
CA PRO A 78 11.78 -2.17 -16.28
C PRO A 78 12.97 -1.26 -15.98
N ALA A 79 13.68 -0.82 -17.01
CA ALA A 79 14.79 0.13 -16.91
C ALA A 79 14.38 1.50 -16.32
N GLN A 80 13.11 1.87 -16.43
CA GLN A 80 12.55 3.14 -15.94
C GLN A 80 11.96 3.05 -14.53
N VAL A 81 11.95 1.85 -13.93
CA VAL A 81 11.36 1.60 -12.61
C VAL A 81 12.46 1.33 -11.58
N MET A 82 12.32 1.90 -10.38
CA MET A 82 13.11 1.56 -9.21
C MET A 82 12.23 0.92 -8.13
N ALA A 83 12.74 -0.09 -7.44
CA ALA A 83 12.14 -0.68 -6.26
C ALA A 83 13.05 -0.41 -5.06
N ALA A 84 12.53 0.28 -4.04
CA ALA A 84 13.32 0.70 -2.88
C ALA A 84 12.61 0.33 -1.56
N GLY A 85 12.87 1.08 -0.49
CA GLY A 85 12.20 0.89 0.81
C GLY A 85 10.68 1.10 0.75
N ASN A 86 10.04 1.05 1.91
CA ASN A 86 8.58 1.02 2.04
C ASN A 86 7.86 2.37 1.92
N SER A 87 8.53 3.43 1.46
CA SER A 87 7.96 4.78 1.39
C SER A 87 8.44 5.54 0.15
N SER A 88 7.51 5.81 -0.77
CA SER A 88 7.77 6.67 -1.93
C SER A 88 8.06 8.11 -1.51
N LEU A 89 7.46 8.60 -0.41
CA LEU A 89 7.73 9.94 0.13
C LEU A 89 9.20 10.11 0.53
N THR A 90 9.83 9.05 1.03
CA THR A 90 11.28 9.05 1.32
C THR A 90 12.10 9.22 0.04
N LEU A 91 11.69 8.56 -1.05
CA LEU A 91 12.37 8.73 -2.34
C LEU A 91 12.23 10.14 -2.90
N MET A 92 11.03 10.73 -2.81
CA MET A 92 10.78 12.12 -3.24
C MET A 92 11.64 13.16 -2.52
N PHE A 93 12.10 12.85 -1.30
CA PHE A 93 12.97 13.75 -0.54
C PHE A 93 14.45 13.57 -0.88
N HIS A 94 14.87 12.34 -1.19
CA HIS A 94 16.29 12.00 -1.39
C HIS A 94 16.75 12.01 -2.85
N TYR A 95 15.83 12.06 -3.82
CA TYR A 95 16.07 12.11 -5.25
C TYR A 95 15.30 13.25 -5.91
#